data_AF-A0A0W8D593-F1
#
_entry.id   AF-A0A0W8D593-F1
#
_cell.length_a   1.000
_cell.length_b   1.000
_cell.length_c   1.000
_cell.angle_alpha   90.00
_cell.angle_beta   90.00
_cell.angle_gamma   90.00
#
_symmetry.space_group_name_H-M   'P 1'
#
loop_
_entity.id
_entity.type
_entity.pdbx_description
1 polymer ?
#
loop_
_entity_poly.entity_id
_entity_poly.type
_entity_poly.pdbx_seq_one_letter_code
_entity_poly.pdbx_strand_id
1 'polypeptide(L)'
;MEPAIFEREPNCPVTFNGITFQPMDIKALVTTVYDDSNISTVFTGARYNGYNDSIDEYGSHTDESYRDLNPDAGTEVWNQPVVGFKVYEQTAMTLEKAAQTFYGLPDYPWNNASKSIVYTKSRLSWINETYTDGGLVASGLNENFTVGADYDYLLELDENEEIIGGEWLYGSHDNHPDFLWLLKEKPAFDTAISIGLSYANVTMLLEKAVDCFDAPLTVRLNTHKAT
;
A
#
# COMPACT_ATOMS: atom_id res chain seq x y z
N MET A 1 1.89 -0.14 9.24
CA MET A 1 2.01 -0.48 7.80
C MET A 1 3.16 0.30 7.13
N GLU A 2 3.37 1.53 7.55
CA GLU A 2 4.48 2.47 7.28
C GLU A 2 5.89 1.86 7.20
N PRO A 3 6.38 1.09 8.20
CA PRO A 3 7.78 0.67 8.21
C PRO A 3 8.09 -0.40 7.16
N ALA A 4 7.08 -1.10 6.62
CA ALA A 4 7.28 -2.22 5.70
C ALA A 4 7.96 -1.81 4.38
N ILE A 5 7.84 -0.54 3.99
CA ILE A 5 8.48 0.01 2.78
C ILE A 5 9.89 0.52 3.08
N PHE A 6 10.10 1.16 4.24
CA PHE A 6 11.33 1.89 4.56
C PHE A 6 12.36 1.05 5.32
N GLU A 7 11.92 0.03 6.06
CA GLU A 7 12.77 -0.78 6.91
C GLU A 7 13.08 -2.13 6.30
N ARG A 8 14.34 -2.56 6.41
CA ARG A 8 14.72 -3.95 6.09
C ARG A 8 14.00 -4.88 7.07
N GLU A 9 13.48 -6.00 6.58
CA GLU A 9 12.76 -6.93 7.43
C GLU A 9 13.69 -7.62 8.44
N PRO A 10 13.35 -7.68 9.74
CA PRO A 10 14.09 -8.50 10.70
C PRO A 10 13.92 -9.99 10.36
N ASN A 11 15.04 -10.71 10.27
CA ASN A 11 15.05 -12.10 9.81
C ASN A 11 15.15 -13.12 10.95
N CYS A 12 15.72 -12.73 12.09
CA CYS A 12 16.03 -13.65 13.18
C CYS A 12 15.97 -12.98 14.57
N PRO A 13 15.88 -13.79 15.65
CA PRO A 13 15.77 -13.26 17.01
C PRO A 13 17.07 -12.58 17.49
N VAL A 14 16.95 -11.54 18.31
CA VAL A 14 18.07 -10.81 18.89
C VAL A 14 18.00 -10.84 20.41
N THR A 15 19.07 -11.28 21.07
CA THR A 15 19.18 -11.19 22.53
C THR A 15 19.92 -9.92 22.93
N PHE A 16 19.27 -9.07 23.73
CA PHE A 16 19.87 -7.85 24.29
C PHE A 16 19.54 -7.77 25.79
N ASN A 17 20.57 -7.59 26.62
CA ASN A 17 20.46 -7.56 28.09
C ASN A 17 19.71 -8.76 28.71
N GLY A 18 19.88 -9.95 28.12
CA GLY A 18 19.26 -11.19 28.60
C GLY A 18 17.80 -11.39 28.20
N ILE A 19 17.23 -10.48 27.40
CA ILE A 19 15.90 -10.61 26.81
C ILE A 19 16.03 -10.89 25.31
N THR A 20 15.28 -11.88 24.83
CA THR A 20 15.21 -12.22 23.41
C THR A 20 14.02 -11.53 22.77
N PHE A 21 14.29 -10.76 21.73
CA PHE A 21 13.29 -10.14 20.86
C PHE A 21 13.17 -10.97 19.60
N GLN A 22 11.96 -11.46 19.32
CA GLN A 22 11.63 -12.12 18.07
C GLN A 22 11.52 -11.11 16.92
N PRO A 23 11.66 -11.52 15.65
CA PRO A 23 11.40 -10.65 14.52
C PRO A 23 10.03 -9.95 14.59
N MET A 24 8.99 -10.65 15.03
CA MET A 24 7.66 -10.07 15.23
C MET A 24 7.63 -9.01 16.33
N ASP A 25 8.38 -9.19 17.42
CA ASP A 25 8.50 -8.17 18.48
C ASP A 25 9.14 -6.90 17.93
N ILE A 26 10.20 -7.05 17.11
CA ILE A 26 10.90 -5.92 16.48
C ILE A 26 9.99 -5.22 15.47
N LYS A 27 9.21 -5.96 14.67
CA LYS A 27 8.18 -5.42 13.76
C LYS A 27 7.13 -4.60 14.54
N ALA A 28 6.71 -5.07 15.71
CA ALA A 28 5.78 -4.34 16.57
C ALA A 28 6.42 -3.03 17.08
N LEU A 29 7.64 -3.09 17.63
CA LEU A 29 8.35 -1.92 18.15
C LEU A 29 8.56 -0.84 17.08
N VAL A 30 9.02 -1.20 15.89
CA VAL A 30 9.24 -0.23 14.81
C VAL A 30 7.92 0.37 14.31
N THR A 31 6.86 -0.43 14.23
CA THR A 31 5.52 0.08 13.86
C THR A 31 5.04 1.11 14.87
N THR A 32 5.18 0.84 16.17
CA THR A 32 4.81 1.81 17.21
C THR A 32 5.64 3.10 17.14
N VAL A 33 6.92 3.02 16.76
CA VAL A 33 7.72 4.23 16.54
C VAL A 33 7.16 5.06 15.39
N TYR A 34 6.86 4.44 14.25
CA TYR A 34 6.35 5.15 13.07
C TYR A 34 4.97 5.78 13.34
N ASP A 35 4.09 5.12 14.10
CA ASP A 35 2.76 5.60 14.45
C ASP A 35 2.79 6.91 15.27
N ASP A 36 3.67 7.00 16.29
CA ASP A 36 3.78 8.19 17.15
C ASP A 36 4.77 9.25 16.59
N SER A 37 5.52 8.92 15.53
CA SER A 37 6.48 9.84 14.92
C SER A 37 5.78 10.82 13.97
N ASN A 38 6.15 12.10 14.06
CA ASN A 38 5.70 13.09 13.10
C ASN A 38 6.52 13.01 11.80
N ILE A 39 6.12 12.12 10.89
CA ILE A 39 6.76 11.90 9.60
C ILE A 39 5.98 12.63 8.52
N SER A 40 6.68 13.38 7.67
CA SER A 40 6.03 14.05 6.53
C SER A 40 5.55 13.04 5.50
N THR A 41 4.34 13.23 4.99
CA THR A 41 3.75 12.42 3.92
C THR A 41 3.54 13.24 2.65
N VAL A 42 3.57 12.57 1.50
CA VAL A 42 2.91 13.02 0.27
C VAL A 42 1.60 12.26 0.23
N PHE A 43 0.48 12.98 0.17
CA PHE A 43 -0.86 12.40 0.15
C PHE A 43 -1.56 12.82 -1.14
N THR A 44 -2.19 11.87 -1.82
CA THR A 44 -2.99 12.11 -3.03
C THR A 44 -4.30 11.32 -2.93
N GLY A 45 -5.36 11.88 -3.52
CA GLY A 45 -6.75 11.48 -3.27
C GLY A 45 -7.41 12.50 -2.35
N ALA A 46 -8.67 12.82 -2.65
CA ALA A 46 -9.47 13.75 -1.88
C ALA A 46 -10.72 13.03 -1.37
N ARG A 47 -10.97 13.09 -0.06
CA ARG A 47 -12.17 12.49 0.51
C ARG A 47 -13.42 13.26 0.06
N TYR A 48 -14.33 12.58 -0.62
CA TYR A 48 -15.71 13.02 -0.76
C TYR A 48 -16.39 13.01 0.61
N ASN A 49 -16.83 14.18 1.06
CA ASN A 49 -17.50 14.34 2.37
C ASN A 49 -19.03 14.50 2.23
N GLY A 50 -19.57 14.39 1.01
CA GLY A 50 -21.01 14.39 0.80
C GLY A 50 -21.58 13.02 1.14
N TYR A 51 -22.66 12.97 1.93
CA TYR A 51 -23.30 11.70 2.28
C TYR A 51 -24.29 11.21 1.22
N ASN A 52 -24.57 12.03 0.20
CA ASN A 52 -25.55 11.76 -0.85
C ASN A 52 -24.98 12.22 -2.20
N ASP A 53 -24.57 11.29 -3.03
CA ASP A 53 -24.36 11.55 -4.47
C ASP A 53 -25.50 10.92 -5.29
N SER A 54 -25.67 11.36 -6.53
CA SER A 54 -26.55 10.74 -7.52
C SER A 54 -25.76 10.11 -8.65
N ILE A 55 -26.30 9.04 -9.22
CA ILE A 55 -25.76 8.43 -10.43
C ILE A 55 -26.56 9.00 -11.62
N ASP A 56 -25.85 9.42 -12.66
CA ASP A 56 -26.45 9.91 -13.89
C ASP A 56 -27.05 8.78 -14.76
N GLU A 57 -27.65 9.15 -15.89
CA GLU A 57 -28.29 8.19 -16.80
C GLU A 57 -27.31 7.19 -17.46
N TYR A 58 -26.01 7.41 -17.32
CA TYR A 58 -24.93 6.61 -17.89
C TYR A 58 -24.20 5.78 -16.83
N GLY A 59 -24.64 5.82 -15.58
CA GLY A 59 -24.04 5.04 -14.49
C GLY A 59 -22.86 5.74 -13.82
N SER A 60 -22.63 7.04 -14.07
CA SER A 60 -21.53 7.79 -13.45
C SER A 60 -22.01 8.61 -12.25
N HIS A 61 -21.21 8.64 -11.18
CA HIS A 61 -21.38 9.58 -10.08
C HIS A 61 -21.38 11.04 -10.53
N THR A 62 -22.30 11.85 -10.01
CA THR A 62 -22.45 13.26 -10.43
C THR A 62 -21.44 14.19 -9.78
N ASP A 63 -20.91 13.84 -8.61
CA ASP A 63 -19.85 14.59 -7.95
C ASP A 63 -18.47 14.14 -8.45
N GLU A 64 -17.68 15.08 -8.98
CA GLU A 64 -16.33 14.82 -9.50
C GLU A 64 -15.41 14.20 -8.44
N SER A 65 -15.60 14.53 -7.15
CA SER A 65 -14.79 13.97 -6.06
C SER A 65 -15.13 12.52 -5.71
N TYR A 66 -16.30 12.02 -6.14
CA TYR A 66 -16.65 10.60 -6.06
C TYR A 66 -16.07 9.84 -7.27
N ARG A 67 -16.03 10.47 -8.45
CA ARG A 67 -15.44 9.89 -9.67
C ARG A 67 -13.92 9.77 -9.64
N ASP A 68 -13.25 10.63 -8.86
CA ASP A 68 -11.83 10.52 -8.52
C ASP A 68 -11.60 9.31 -7.58
N LEU A 69 -10.44 9.19 -6.96
CA LEU A 69 -10.09 8.13 -6.02
C LEU A 69 -10.91 8.13 -4.72
N ASN A 70 -12.22 8.39 -4.61
CA ASN A 70 -12.89 8.27 -3.29
C ASN A 70 -14.40 8.00 -3.37
N PRO A 71 -14.82 6.74 -3.57
CA PRO A 71 -16.23 6.40 -3.56
C PRO A 71 -16.75 6.17 -2.14
N ASP A 72 -15.91 5.75 -1.17
CA ASP A 72 -16.44 5.21 0.09
C ASP A 72 -16.40 6.20 1.26
N ALA A 73 -17.38 7.10 1.30
CA ALA A 73 -17.65 7.97 2.43
C ALA A 73 -18.42 7.25 3.56
N GLY A 74 -17.86 6.23 4.21
CA GLY A 74 -18.54 5.61 5.35
C GLY A 74 -17.98 4.33 5.97
N THR A 75 -16.98 3.71 5.37
CA THR A 75 -16.40 2.44 5.85
C THR A 75 -15.08 2.62 6.60
N GLU A 76 -14.54 1.50 7.10
CA GLU A 76 -13.27 1.43 7.81
C GLU A 76 -12.10 1.78 6.86
N VAL A 77 -11.16 2.59 7.35
CA VAL A 77 -9.96 2.94 6.58
C VAL A 77 -8.89 1.86 6.77
N TRP A 78 -8.49 1.23 5.66
CA TRP A 78 -7.45 0.21 5.62
C TRP A 78 -6.23 0.72 4.84
N ASN A 79 -5.04 0.57 5.43
CA ASN A 79 -3.78 0.95 4.78
C ASN A 79 -2.94 -0.30 4.54
N GLN A 80 -2.63 -0.62 3.27
CA GLN A 80 -1.78 -1.75 2.89
C GLN A 80 -0.58 -1.34 2.01
N PRO A 81 0.64 -1.85 2.27
CA PRO A 81 1.81 -1.47 1.49
C PRO A 81 1.76 -2.14 0.12
N VAL A 82 1.79 -1.33 -0.93
CA VAL A 82 1.78 -1.81 -2.31
C VAL A 82 3.10 -2.53 -2.63
N VAL A 83 2.99 -3.73 -3.18
CA VAL A 83 4.10 -4.58 -3.62
C VAL A 83 4.32 -4.47 -5.13
N GLY A 84 3.25 -4.26 -5.89
CA GLY A 84 3.36 -4.19 -7.33
C GLY A 84 2.11 -3.69 -8.03
N PHE A 85 2.33 -3.18 -9.23
CA PHE A 85 1.30 -2.78 -10.17
C PHE A 85 1.62 -3.42 -11.52
N LYS A 86 0.63 -4.06 -12.14
CA LYS A 86 0.80 -4.73 -13.42
C LYS A 86 -0.35 -4.43 -14.36
N VAL A 87 -0.04 -3.95 -15.56
CA VAL A 87 -1.00 -3.83 -16.65
C VAL A 87 -1.08 -5.16 -17.41
N TYR A 88 -2.28 -5.67 -17.60
CA TYR A 88 -2.56 -6.92 -18.32
C TYR A 88 -3.06 -6.68 -19.73
N GLU A 89 -3.83 -5.62 -19.93
CA GLU A 89 -4.41 -5.29 -21.21
C GLU A 89 -4.36 -3.78 -21.44
N GLN A 90 -4.00 -3.39 -22.66
CA GLN A 90 -4.17 -2.05 -23.18
C GLN A 90 -4.72 -2.16 -24.60
N THR A 91 -5.90 -1.58 -24.82
CA THR A 91 -6.58 -1.61 -26.10
C THR A 91 -6.91 -0.18 -26.52
N ALA A 92 -6.22 0.32 -27.55
CA ALA A 92 -6.48 1.63 -28.11
C ALA A 92 -7.82 1.65 -28.87
N MET A 93 -8.59 2.72 -28.69
CA MET A 93 -9.94 2.89 -29.20
C MET A 93 -10.15 4.33 -29.67
N THR A 94 -11.02 4.52 -30.67
CA THR A 94 -11.56 5.86 -30.96
C THR A 94 -12.59 6.25 -29.91
N LEU A 95 -12.88 7.55 -29.81
CA LEU A 95 -13.91 8.07 -28.90
C LEU A 95 -15.28 7.43 -29.16
N GLU A 96 -15.69 7.34 -30.43
CA GLU A 96 -16.99 6.75 -30.82
C GLU A 96 -17.05 5.27 -30.46
N LYS A 97 -15.93 4.55 -30.65
CA LYS A 97 -15.87 3.13 -30.31
C LYS A 97 -15.95 2.90 -28.81
N ALA A 98 -15.26 3.71 -28.01
CA ALA A 98 -15.33 3.64 -26.55
C ALA A 98 -16.75 4.01 -26.05
N ALA A 99 -17.32 5.12 -26.54
CA ALA A 99 -18.67 5.57 -26.22
C ALA A 99 -19.72 4.48 -26.46
N GLN A 100 -19.67 3.86 -27.64
CA GLN A 100 -20.62 2.83 -28.03
C GLN A 100 -20.41 1.54 -27.24
N THR A 101 -19.16 1.16 -26.94
CA THR A 101 -18.83 -0.11 -26.26
C THR A 101 -19.15 -0.07 -24.77
N PHE A 102 -18.81 1.00 -24.07
CA PHE A 102 -18.93 1.05 -22.60
C PHE A 102 -20.19 1.74 -22.11
N TYR A 103 -20.74 2.69 -22.88
CA TYR A 103 -21.87 3.52 -22.45
C TYR A 103 -23.09 3.40 -23.38
N GLY A 104 -22.95 2.75 -24.54
CA GLY A 104 -24.03 2.65 -25.52
C GLY A 104 -24.35 3.96 -26.23
N LEU A 105 -23.41 4.91 -26.23
CA LEU A 105 -23.60 6.27 -26.74
C LEU A 105 -22.97 6.47 -28.12
N PRO A 106 -23.50 7.39 -28.94
CA PRO A 106 -22.92 7.72 -30.24
C PRO A 106 -21.60 8.52 -30.10
N ASP A 107 -21.48 9.34 -29.06
CA ASP A 107 -20.36 10.25 -28.82
C ASP A 107 -19.85 10.08 -27.38
N TYR A 108 -18.54 10.27 -27.17
CA TYR A 108 -17.91 10.17 -25.86
C TYR A 108 -18.13 11.45 -25.04
N PRO A 109 -18.89 11.43 -23.92
CA PRO A 109 -19.35 12.66 -23.30
C PRO A 109 -18.41 13.21 -22.22
N TRP A 110 -17.44 12.41 -21.75
CA TRP A 110 -16.77 12.63 -20.47
C TRP A 110 -15.71 13.73 -20.51
N ASN A 111 -14.92 13.77 -21.59
CA ASN A 111 -13.88 14.78 -21.76
C ASN A 111 -13.75 15.23 -23.21
N ASN A 112 -14.15 16.47 -23.49
CA ASN A 112 -14.09 17.06 -24.83
C ASN A 112 -12.65 17.33 -25.34
N ALA A 113 -11.66 17.37 -24.44
CA ALA A 113 -10.26 17.53 -24.79
C ALA A 113 -9.65 16.22 -25.32
N SER A 114 -10.23 15.07 -24.96
CA SER A 114 -9.78 13.76 -25.39
C SER A 114 -9.80 13.62 -26.92
N LYS A 115 -8.79 12.93 -27.45
CA LYS A 115 -8.58 12.63 -28.87
C LYS A 115 -8.55 11.14 -29.13
N SER A 116 -8.15 10.35 -28.15
CA SER A 116 -8.19 8.88 -28.22
C SER A 116 -8.36 8.28 -26.83
N ILE A 117 -8.79 7.02 -26.79
CA ILE A 117 -9.05 6.29 -25.55
C ILE A 117 -8.17 5.03 -25.52
N VAL A 118 -7.66 4.68 -24.34
CA VAL A 118 -7.04 3.39 -24.08
C VAL A 118 -7.81 2.67 -22.98
N TYR A 119 -8.52 1.61 -23.33
CA TYR A 119 -9.05 0.68 -22.34
C TYR A 119 -7.90 -0.05 -21.67
N THR A 120 -7.86 -0.04 -20.35
CA THR A 120 -6.78 -0.60 -19.56
C THR A 120 -7.35 -1.55 -18.50
N LYS A 121 -6.80 -2.77 -18.45
CA LYS A 121 -6.98 -3.69 -17.34
C LYS A 121 -5.67 -3.84 -16.60
N SER A 122 -5.68 -3.59 -15.29
CA SER A 122 -4.50 -3.67 -14.44
C SER A 122 -4.79 -4.34 -13.11
N ARG A 123 -3.74 -4.65 -12.36
CA ARG A 123 -3.82 -5.17 -10.99
C ARG A 123 -2.88 -4.44 -10.07
N LEU A 124 -3.41 -4.05 -8.93
CA LEU A 124 -2.65 -3.58 -7.79
C LEU A 124 -2.51 -4.74 -6.80
N SER A 125 -1.29 -4.98 -6.34
CA SER A 125 -0.98 -6.03 -5.36
C SER A 125 -0.37 -5.41 -4.11
N TRP A 126 -0.78 -5.87 -2.94
CA TRP A 126 -0.32 -5.40 -1.63
C TRP A 126 -0.17 -6.56 -0.64
N ILE A 127 0.52 -6.32 0.48
CA ILE A 127 0.64 -7.30 1.57
C ILE A 127 -0.50 -7.12 2.57
N ASN A 128 -1.18 -8.20 2.96
CA ASN A 128 -2.09 -8.23 4.11
C ASN A 128 -1.35 -8.54 5.42
N GLU A 129 -1.98 -8.19 6.54
CA GLU A 129 -1.45 -8.42 7.88
C GLU A 129 -1.29 -9.90 8.22
N THR A 130 -0.26 -10.22 9.00
CA THR A 130 -0.03 -11.54 9.56
C THR A 130 0.73 -11.44 10.88
N TYR A 131 0.52 -12.43 11.75
CA TYR A 131 1.28 -12.61 12.99
C TYR A 131 2.37 -13.68 12.84
N THR A 132 2.65 -14.13 11.62
CA THR A 132 3.69 -15.12 11.35
C THR A 132 5.06 -14.49 11.62
N ASP A 133 5.81 -15.10 12.54
CA ASP A 133 7.13 -14.64 12.94
C ASP A 133 8.21 -15.04 11.92
N GLY A 134 9.35 -14.33 11.95
CA GLY A 134 10.47 -14.55 11.04
C GLY A 134 10.60 -13.53 9.89
N GLY A 135 11.64 -13.72 9.08
CA GLY A 135 11.89 -12.99 7.83
C GLY A 135 11.09 -13.58 6.67
N LEU A 136 9.89 -13.05 6.43
CA LEU A 136 8.93 -13.56 5.45
C LEU A 136 9.33 -13.21 4.01
N VAL A 137 9.96 -12.07 3.80
CA VAL A 137 10.48 -11.63 2.49
C VAL A 137 11.70 -12.46 2.12
N ALA A 138 12.67 -12.60 3.01
CA ALA A 138 13.89 -13.39 2.75
C ALA A 138 13.59 -14.87 2.51
N SER A 139 12.52 -15.40 3.12
CA SER A 139 12.06 -16.79 2.92
C SER A 139 11.11 -16.98 1.74
N GLY A 140 10.62 -15.90 1.12
CA GLY A 140 9.56 -15.93 0.09
C GLY A 140 8.16 -16.24 0.63
N LEU A 141 7.98 -16.38 1.94
CA LEU A 141 6.69 -16.63 2.57
C LEU A 141 5.75 -15.41 2.49
N ASN A 142 6.27 -14.21 2.21
CA ASN A 142 5.47 -13.02 1.96
C ASN A 142 4.49 -13.19 0.79
N GLU A 143 4.79 -14.07 -0.19
CA GLU A 143 3.89 -14.38 -1.30
C GLU A 143 2.54 -14.93 -0.82
N ASN A 144 2.51 -15.67 0.29
CA ASN A 144 1.28 -16.21 0.88
C ASN A 144 0.34 -15.12 1.44
N PHE A 145 0.88 -13.93 1.68
CA PHE A 145 0.16 -12.78 2.22
C PHE A 145 0.01 -11.66 1.19
N THR A 146 0.51 -11.88 -0.04
CA THR A 146 0.35 -10.93 -1.14
C THR A 146 -1.01 -11.14 -1.78
N VAL A 147 -1.88 -10.15 -1.66
CA VAL A 147 -3.20 -10.14 -2.30
C VAL A 147 -3.26 -9.01 -3.33
N GLY A 148 -4.43 -8.78 -3.93
CA GLY A 148 -4.61 -7.67 -4.86
C GLY A 148 -5.99 -7.63 -5.50
N ALA A 149 -6.29 -6.50 -6.12
CA ALA A 149 -7.52 -6.26 -6.87
C ALA A 149 -7.18 -5.89 -8.32
N ASP A 150 -8.08 -6.29 -9.23
CA ASP A 150 -8.01 -5.92 -10.63
C ASP A 150 -8.89 -4.68 -10.87
N TYR A 151 -8.41 -3.78 -11.72
CA TYR A 151 -9.10 -2.56 -12.08
C TYR A 151 -9.22 -2.41 -13.59
N ASP A 152 -10.42 -2.02 -14.02
CA ASP A 152 -10.76 -1.73 -15.41
C ASP A 152 -11.12 -0.25 -15.54
N TYR A 153 -10.47 0.45 -16.46
CA TYR A 153 -10.68 1.89 -16.68
C TYR A 153 -10.31 2.30 -18.10
N LEU A 154 -10.83 3.45 -18.50
CA LEU A 154 -10.43 4.16 -19.71
C LEU A 154 -9.38 5.20 -19.34
N LEU A 155 -8.32 5.30 -20.13
CA LEU A 155 -7.43 6.46 -20.15
C LEU A 155 -7.81 7.37 -21.31
N GLU A 156 -7.93 8.66 -21.04
CA GLU A 156 -8.20 9.70 -22.02
C GLU A 156 -6.89 10.36 -22.43
N LEU A 157 -6.61 10.39 -23.73
CA LEU A 157 -5.36 10.91 -24.28
C LEU A 157 -5.61 12.14 -25.16
N ASP A 158 -4.70 13.11 -25.09
CA ASP A 158 -4.70 14.27 -25.97
C ASP A 158 -4.10 13.98 -27.37
N GLU A 159 -3.85 15.02 -28.16
CA GLU A 159 -3.24 14.89 -29.50
C GLU A 159 -1.76 14.46 -29.48
N ASN A 160 -1.09 14.58 -28.34
CA ASN A 160 0.29 14.21 -28.11
C ASN A 160 0.44 12.84 -27.44
N GLU A 161 -0.67 12.10 -27.28
CA GLU A 161 -0.73 10.84 -26.54
C GLU A 161 -0.43 10.98 -25.03
N GLU A 162 -0.59 12.18 -24.47
CA GLU A 162 -0.48 12.43 -23.03
C GLU A 162 -1.79 12.07 -22.33
N ILE A 163 -1.71 11.41 -21.17
CA ILE A 163 -2.89 11.08 -20.34
C ILE A 163 -3.41 12.36 -19.71
N ILE A 164 -4.66 12.72 -20.02
CA ILE A 164 -5.32 13.93 -19.55
C ILE A 164 -6.58 13.66 -18.72
N GLY A 165 -6.92 12.39 -18.51
CA GLY A 165 -8.07 11.98 -17.71
C GLY A 165 -8.32 10.48 -17.81
N GLY A 166 -9.48 10.06 -17.32
CA GLY A 166 -9.88 8.67 -17.34
C GLY A 166 -11.21 8.42 -16.66
N GLU A 167 -11.78 7.25 -16.92
CA GLU A 167 -13.07 6.83 -16.37
C GLU A 167 -12.99 5.41 -15.84
N TRP A 168 -13.45 5.20 -14.61
CA TRP A 168 -13.61 3.84 -14.06
C TRP A 168 -14.70 3.06 -14.81
N LEU A 169 -14.49 1.76 -14.96
CA LEU A 169 -15.43 0.86 -15.62
C LEU A 169 -15.89 -0.27 -14.70
N TYR A 170 -17.06 -0.80 -15.00
CA TYR A 170 -17.61 -2.00 -14.35
C TYR A 170 -17.62 -1.85 -12.81
N GLY A 171 -17.19 -2.88 -12.09
CA GLY A 171 -17.12 -2.84 -10.62
C GLY A 171 -16.03 -1.91 -10.08
N SER A 172 -15.09 -1.44 -10.92
CA SER A 172 -14.07 -0.47 -10.50
C SER A 172 -14.64 0.94 -10.34
N HIS A 173 -15.92 1.17 -10.62
CA HIS A 173 -16.61 2.42 -10.31
C HIS A 173 -16.84 2.61 -8.80
N ASP A 174 -17.17 1.52 -8.11
CA ASP A 174 -17.44 1.53 -6.67
C ASP A 174 -16.26 0.99 -5.87
N ASN A 175 -15.42 0.16 -6.49
CA ASN A 175 -14.33 -0.54 -5.82
C ASN A 175 -12.99 -0.18 -6.47
N HIS A 176 -12.45 0.94 -6.03
CA HIS A 176 -11.13 1.45 -6.37
C HIS A 176 -10.47 2.07 -5.13
N PRO A 177 -9.14 2.30 -5.11
CA PRO A 177 -8.47 2.86 -3.94
C PRO A 177 -8.98 4.27 -3.59
N ASP A 178 -9.08 4.57 -2.29
CA ASP A 178 -9.54 5.87 -1.76
C ASP A 178 -8.44 6.97 -1.77
N PHE A 179 -7.19 6.55 -1.66
CA PHE A 179 -6.06 7.47 -1.61
C PHE A 179 -4.76 6.69 -1.76
N LEU A 180 -3.72 7.41 -2.18
CA LEU A 180 -2.35 6.93 -2.13
C LEU A 180 -1.53 7.90 -1.31
N TRP A 181 -0.62 7.36 -0.51
CA TRP A 181 0.29 8.18 0.27
C TRP A 181 1.65 7.53 0.39
N LEU A 182 2.66 8.36 0.48
CA LEU A 182 4.05 7.95 0.63
C LEU A 182 4.66 8.73 1.79
N LEU A 183 5.36 8.04 2.67
CA LEU A 183 6.26 8.71 3.61
C LEU A 183 7.41 9.34 2.83
N LYS A 184 7.84 10.53 3.25
CA LYS A 184 9.01 11.20 2.65
C LYS A 184 10.33 10.67 3.19
N GLU A 185 10.33 10.16 4.41
CA GLU A 185 11.52 9.78 5.15
C GLU A 185 11.20 8.83 6.31
N LYS A 186 12.25 8.28 6.93
CA LYS A 186 12.17 7.57 8.21
C LYS A 186 12.06 8.58 9.37
N PRO A 187 11.61 8.16 10.56
CA PRO A 187 11.77 8.97 11.77
C PRO A 187 13.22 9.43 11.95
N ALA A 188 13.43 10.62 12.54
CA ALA A 188 14.76 11.07 12.90
C ALA A 188 15.39 10.10 13.92
N PHE A 189 16.68 9.79 13.78
CA PHE A 189 17.34 8.76 14.58
C PHE A 189 17.24 8.98 16.10
N ASP A 190 17.26 10.24 16.54
CA ASP A 190 17.14 10.66 17.93
C ASP A 190 15.69 10.73 18.46
N THR A 191 14.71 10.32 17.64
CA THR A 191 13.30 10.27 18.05
C THR A 191 13.12 9.36 19.26
N ALA A 192 12.49 9.90 20.30
CA ALA A 192 11.91 9.15 21.38
C ALA A 192 10.41 9.46 21.42
N ILE A 193 9.59 8.44 21.26
CA ILE A 193 8.13 8.59 21.20
C ILE A 193 7.56 8.82 22.60
N SER A 194 6.29 9.24 22.65
CA SER A 194 5.57 9.66 23.86
C SER A 194 5.62 8.64 25.02
N ILE A 195 5.67 7.34 24.70
CA ILE A 195 5.77 6.24 25.67
C ILE A 195 7.20 5.90 26.10
N GLY A 196 8.20 6.67 25.67
CA GLY A 196 9.61 6.52 26.05
C GLY A 196 10.40 5.51 25.21
N LEU A 197 9.83 4.99 24.12
CA LEU A 197 10.53 4.11 23.18
C LEU A 197 11.44 4.94 22.26
N SER A 198 12.73 4.62 22.23
CA SER A 198 13.73 5.32 21.41
C SER A 198 13.91 4.63 20.07
N TYR A 199 13.78 5.39 18.98
CA TYR A 199 13.99 4.87 17.63
C TYR A 199 15.42 4.35 17.46
N ALA A 200 16.45 5.06 17.94
CA ALA A 200 17.83 4.57 17.94
C ALA A 200 18.00 3.16 18.55
N ASN A 201 17.30 2.88 19.66
CA ASN A 201 17.35 1.55 20.29
C ASN A 201 16.63 0.49 19.44
N VAL A 202 15.49 0.85 18.83
CA VAL A 202 14.75 -0.04 17.93
C VAL A 202 15.57 -0.34 16.67
N THR A 203 16.19 0.68 16.06
CA THR A 203 17.08 0.54 14.91
C THR A 203 18.25 -0.39 15.22
N MET A 204 18.85 -0.28 16.41
CA MET A 204 19.93 -1.20 16.83
C MET A 204 19.47 -2.66 16.88
N LEU A 205 18.27 -2.94 17.40
CA LEU A 205 17.70 -4.29 17.39
C LEU A 205 17.40 -4.75 15.96
N LEU A 206 16.82 -3.86 15.14
CA LEU A 206 16.47 -4.13 13.75
C LEU A 206 17.70 -4.50 12.92
N GLU A 207 18.75 -3.69 12.95
CA GLU A 207 20.00 -3.95 12.22
C GLU A 207 20.61 -5.31 12.61
N LYS A 208 20.59 -5.66 13.90
CA LYS A 208 21.05 -6.97 14.37
C LYS A 208 20.20 -8.12 13.85
N ALA A 209 18.89 -7.95 13.82
CA ALA A 209 17.93 -8.96 13.38
C ALA A 209 17.92 -9.14 11.87
N VAL A 210 18.27 -8.10 11.12
CA VAL A 210 18.34 -8.10 9.67
C VAL A 210 19.55 -8.90 9.18
N ASP A 211 20.72 -8.67 9.75
CA ASP A 211 21.98 -9.28 9.30
C ASP A 211 22.29 -10.62 10.00
N CYS A 212 21.43 -11.06 10.92
CA CYS A 212 21.61 -12.28 11.72
C CYS A 212 23.00 -12.44 12.30
N PHE A 213 23.44 -11.42 13.05
CA PHE A 213 24.70 -11.54 13.78
C PHE A 213 24.65 -12.76 14.71
N ASP A 214 25.42 -13.79 14.35
CA ASP A 214 25.79 -14.89 15.22
C ASP A 214 26.53 -14.32 16.44
N ALA A 215 25.79 -13.89 17.46
CA ALA A 215 26.35 -13.78 18.78
C ALA A 215 26.62 -15.24 19.23
N PRO A 216 27.88 -15.62 19.51
CA PRO A 216 28.18 -17.01 19.84
C PRO A 216 27.38 -17.41 21.08
N LEU A 217 26.50 -18.39 20.90
CA LEU A 217 25.73 -19.02 21.97
C LEU A 217 26.70 -19.49 23.05
N THR A 218 26.79 -18.75 24.14
CA THR A 218 27.58 -19.20 25.30
C THR A 218 26.72 -20.22 26.04
N VAL A 219 26.70 -21.46 25.55
CA VAL A 219 26.09 -22.58 26.26
C VAL A 219 26.96 -22.86 27.49
N ARG A 220 26.54 -22.36 28.66
CA ARG A 220 27.09 -22.83 29.93
C ARG A 220 26.52 -24.21 30.21
N LEU A 221 27.29 -25.24 29.87
CA LEU A 221 27.03 -26.60 30.33
C LEU A 221 27.18 -26.65 31.85
N ASN A 222 26.06 -26.70 32.57
CA ASN A 222 26.06 -27.09 33.98
C ASN A 222 26.30 -28.60 34.06
N THR A 223 27.56 -29.00 34.23
CA THR A 223 27.92 -30.37 34.59
C THR A 223 27.56 -30.58 36.06
N HIS A 224 26.33 -31.05 36.32
CA HIS A 224 26.04 -31.69 37.60
C HIS A 224 26.83 -32.99 37.68
N LYS A 225 27.83 -33.00 38.57
CA LYS A 225 28.58 -34.19 38.96
C LYS A 225 27.61 -35.25 39.47
N ALA A 226 27.72 -36.44 38.90
CA ALA A 226 27.20 -37.66 39.50
C ALA A 226 27.91 -37.93 40.84
N THR A 227 27.13 -38.24 41.86
CA THR A 227 27.52 -38.99 43.06
C THR A 227 26.47 -40.06 43.28
#